data_AF-A0A1M3J6I0-F1
#
_entry.id   AF-A0A1M3J6I0-F1
#
_cell.length_a   1.000
_cell.length_b   1.000
_cell.length_c   1.000
_cell.angle_alpha   90.00
_cell.angle_beta   90.00
_cell.angle_gamma   90.00
#
_symmetry.space_group_name_H-M   'P 1'
#
loop_
_entity.id
_entity.type
_entity.pdbx_description
1 polymer ?
#
loop_
_entity_poly.entity_id
_entity_poly.type
_entity_poly.pdbx_seq_one_letter_code
_entity_poly.pdbx_strand_id
1 'polypeptide(L)'
;MVNHFFSKKTIYLSLITLAFAMQGWCSCLILGDDEIQDRQYARVYGVLNNFFSINKESIQKLNKEKFFYEENYKNPTLKMRPHLAALQKDKSSYISKEYGTRHGLKMLKTHLQRVNDCLREAPEVSDLSTDQAKRLRGYVVGLWKIAEVLGYGYYTRGR
;
A
#
# COMPACT_ATOMS: atom_id res chain seq x y z
N MET A 1 -17.28 -54.69 -7.70
CA MET A 1 -16.01 -54.05 -8.11
C MET A 1 -16.34 -52.91 -9.06
N VAL A 2 -16.34 -51.67 -8.56
CA VAL A 2 -16.46 -50.48 -9.42
C VAL A 2 -15.14 -49.72 -9.31
N ASN A 3 -14.27 -49.96 -10.30
CA ASN A 3 -13.07 -49.15 -10.52
C ASN A 3 -13.51 -47.80 -11.08
N HIS A 4 -13.59 -46.78 -10.22
CA HIS A 4 -13.67 -45.41 -10.70
C HIS A 4 -12.25 -44.84 -10.82
N PHE A 5 -11.76 -44.84 -12.06
CA PHE A 5 -10.60 -44.10 -12.52
C PHE A 5 -10.73 -42.63 -12.11
N PHE A 6 -10.10 -42.24 -11.00
CA PHE A 6 -9.82 -40.82 -10.76
C PHE A 6 -8.74 -40.40 -11.76
N SER A 7 -9.20 -39.82 -12.87
CA SER A 7 -8.34 -39.17 -13.86
C SER A 7 -7.49 -38.12 -13.13
N LYS A 8 -6.17 -38.28 -13.18
CA LYS A 8 -5.18 -37.36 -12.59
C LYS A 8 -5.45 -35.89 -12.95
N LYS A 9 -6.12 -35.63 -14.08
CA LYS A 9 -6.51 -34.28 -14.51
C LYS A 9 -7.50 -33.56 -13.57
N THR A 10 -8.31 -34.30 -12.83
CA THR A 10 -9.32 -33.72 -11.92
C THR A 10 -8.68 -33.16 -10.65
N ILE A 11 -7.60 -33.79 -10.17
CA ILE A 11 -6.87 -33.38 -8.96
C ILE A 11 -6.12 -32.05 -9.19
N TYR A 12 -5.59 -31.84 -10.41
CA TYR A 12 -4.92 -30.58 -10.76
C TYR A 12 -5.90 -29.40 -10.87
N LEU A 13 -7.13 -29.63 -11.33
CA LEU A 13 -8.11 -28.55 -11.47
C LEU A 13 -8.60 -28.04 -10.11
N SER A 14 -8.74 -28.92 -9.11
CA SER A 14 -9.11 -28.54 -7.73
C SER A 14 -7.97 -27.90 -6.94
N LEU A 15 -6.71 -28.23 -7.24
CA LEU A 15 -5.55 -27.60 -6.61
C LEU A 15 -5.32 -26.17 -7.14
N ILE A 16 -5.58 -25.94 -8.42
CA ILE A 16 -5.50 -24.61 -9.02
C ILE A 16 -6.61 -23.71 -8.47
N THR A 17 -7.85 -24.20 -8.33
CA THR A 17 -8.92 -23.37 -7.74
C THR A 17 -8.71 -23.07 -6.26
N LEU A 18 -8.07 -23.96 -5.48
CA LEU A 18 -7.69 -23.66 -4.10
C LEU A 18 -6.57 -22.61 -4.01
N ALA A 19 -5.62 -22.61 -4.95
CA ALA A 19 -4.55 -21.62 -5.01
C ALA A 19 -5.07 -20.21 -5.43
N PHE A 20 -6.14 -20.14 -6.23
CA PHE A 20 -6.77 -18.86 -6.60
C PHE A 20 -7.81 -18.37 -5.56
N ALA A 21 -8.31 -19.22 -4.68
CA ALA A 21 -9.27 -18.83 -3.64
C ALA A 21 -8.65 -18.00 -2.50
N MET A 22 -7.31 -17.98 -2.35
CA MET A 22 -6.63 -17.13 -1.36
C MET A 22 -6.30 -15.71 -1.87
N GLN A 23 -6.60 -15.38 -3.13
CA GLN A 23 -6.36 -14.03 -3.69
C GLN A 23 -7.54 -13.06 -3.49
N GLY A 24 -8.53 -13.42 -2.67
CA GLY A 24 -9.80 -12.71 -2.56
C GLY A 24 -10.00 -11.83 -1.33
N TRP A 25 -9.09 -11.81 -0.35
CA TRP A 25 -9.27 -10.99 0.86
C TRP A 25 -8.51 -9.67 0.72
N CYS A 26 -9.24 -8.69 0.19
CA CYS A 26 -9.01 -7.25 0.24
C CYS A 26 -7.54 -6.82 0.18
N SER A 27 -7.05 -6.60 -1.03
CA SER A 27 -5.73 -6.05 -1.38
C SER A 27 -5.46 -4.61 -0.87
N CYS A 28 -6.29 -4.14 0.05
CA CYS A 28 -6.25 -2.85 0.69
C CYS A 28 -5.23 -2.78 1.83
N LEU A 29 -4.79 -1.56 2.14
CA LEU A 29 -3.97 -1.29 3.33
C LEU A 29 -4.86 -1.15 4.58
N ILE A 30 -5.88 -2.00 4.76
CA ILE A 30 -6.62 -2.06 6.01
C ILE A 30 -5.80 -2.94 6.95
N LEU A 31 -5.39 -2.41 8.09
CA LEU A 31 -4.67 -3.19 9.11
C LEU A 31 -5.70 -3.95 9.95
N GLY A 32 -5.47 -5.25 10.11
CA GLY A 32 -6.08 -5.99 11.22
C GLY A 32 -5.43 -5.58 12.53
N ASP A 33 -6.21 -5.62 13.62
CA ASP A 33 -5.65 -5.37 14.97
C ASP A 33 -4.57 -6.42 15.32
N ASP A 34 -4.76 -7.68 14.89
CA ASP A 34 -3.80 -8.76 15.05
C ASP A 34 -2.47 -8.50 14.33
N GLU A 35 -2.49 -7.90 13.12
CA GLU A 35 -1.26 -7.56 12.38
C GLU A 35 -0.41 -6.53 13.13
N ILE A 36 -1.05 -5.62 13.86
CA ILE A 36 -0.38 -4.60 14.66
C ILE A 36 0.15 -5.21 15.96
N GLN A 37 -0.68 -6.00 16.64
CA GLN A 37 -0.33 -6.65 17.91
C GLN A 37 0.81 -7.64 17.75
N ASP A 38 0.75 -8.51 16.73
CA ASP A 38 1.75 -9.54 16.45
C ASP A 38 2.89 -9.04 15.55
N ARG A 39 2.78 -7.77 15.12
CA ARG A 39 3.78 -7.05 14.34
C ARG A 39 4.13 -7.78 13.04
N GLN A 40 3.10 -8.36 12.42
CA GLN A 40 3.16 -9.09 11.16
C GLN A 40 2.81 -8.12 10.02
N TYR A 41 3.83 -7.65 9.31
CA TYR A 41 3.70 -6.61 8.29
C TYR A 41 4.05 -7.09 6.87
N ALA A 42 4.23 -8.39 6.63
CA ALA A 42 4.56 -8.93 5.32
C ALA A 42 3.52 -8.57 4.25
N ARG A 43 2.23 -8.66 4.59
CA ARG A 43 1.13 -8.26 3.70
C ARG A 43 1.18 -6.75 3.42
N VAL A 44 1.32 -5.92 4.46
CA VAL A 44 1.42 -4.47 4.36
C VAL A 44 2.59 -4.06 3.47
N TYR A 45 3.75 -4.68 3.68
CA TYR A 45 4.93 -4.50 2.85
C TYR A 45 4.65 -4.88 1.40
N GLY A 46 3.98 -6.00 1.14
CA GLY A 46 3.59 -6.41 -0.21
C GLY A 46 2.70 -5.39 -0.92
N VAL A 47 1.67 -4.88 -0.24
CA VAL A 47 0.74 -3.86 -0.77
C VAL A 47 1.49 -2.56 -1.09
N LEU A 48 2.33 -2.09 -0.17
CA LEU A 48 3.11 -0.87 -0.34
C LEU A 48 4.16 -1.01 -1.45
N ASN A 49 4.93 -2.09 -1.44
CA ASN A 49 5.92 -2.36 -2.47
C ASN A 49 5.28 -2.41 -3.87
N ASN A 50 4.10 -3.03 -3.99
CA ASN A 50 3.33 -3.04 -5.23
C ASN A 50 2.94 -1.62 -5.68
N PHE A 51 2.40 -0.80 -4.77
CA PHE A 51 2.06 0.60 -5.06
C PHE A 51 3.26 1.39 -5.62
N PHE A 52 4.40 1.34 -4.93
CA PHE A 52 5.62 2.06 -5.32
C PHE A 52 6.26 1.49 -6.60
N SER A 53 6.13 0.19 -6.85
CA SER A 53 6.62 -0.47 -8.06
C SER A 53 5.80 -0.05 -9.30
N ILE A 54 4.47 -0.13 -9.21
CA ILE A 54 3.56 0.30 -10.29
C ILE A 54 3.75 1.78 -10.61
N ASN A 55 3.86 2.61 -9.57
CA ASN A 55 3.97 4.07 -9.70
C ASN A 55 5.42 4.58 -9.82
N LYS A 56 6.37 3.70 -10.12
CA LYS A 56 7.82 3.98 -10.04
C LYS A 56 8.21 5.25 -10.78
N GLU A 57 7.68 5.48 -11.98
CA GLU A 57 8.03 6.65 -12.79
C GLU A 57 7.59 7.96 -12.12
N SER A 58 6.35 8.05 -11.66
CA SER A 58 5.82 9.21 -10.95
C SER A 58 6.57 9.47 -9.64
N ILE A 59 6.88 8.40 -8.89
CA ILE A 59 7.68 8.49 -7.66
C ILE A 59 9.10 8.98 -7.94
N GLN A 60 9.75 8.51 -9.02
CA GLN A 60 11.07 8.99 -9.42
C GLN A 60 11.05 10.48 -9.78
N LYS A 61 10.02 10.95 -10.49
CA LYS A 61 9.87 12.37 -10.82
C LYS A 61 9.64 13.21 -9.56
N LEU A 62 8.80 12.76 -8.62
CA LEU A 62 8.62 13.41 -7.33
C LEU A 62 9.91 13.45 -6.49
N ASN A 63 10.70 12.38 -6.50
CA ASN A 63 12.01 12.33 -5.85
C ASN A 63 12.98 13.36 -6.45
N LYS A 64 13.04 13.49 -7.78
CA LYS A 64 13.89 14.50 -8.47
C LYS A 64 13.51 15.92 -8.06
N GLU A 65 12.23 16.19 -7.88
CA GLU A 65 11.71 17.47 -7.39
C GLU A 65 11.84 17.64 -5.87
N LYS A 66 12.48 16.70 -5.15
CA LYS A 66 12.63 16.69 -3.68
C LYS A 66 11.29 16.74 -2.94
N PHE A 67 10.23 16.17 -3.51
CA PHE A 67 8.88 16.19 -2.94
C PHE A 67 8.84 15.68 -1.49
N PHE A 68 9.57 14.62 -1.17
CA PHE A 68 9.50 13.98 0.16
C PHE A 68 10.23 14.77 1.27
N TYR A 69 10.78 15.96 0.99
CA TYR A 69 11.35 16.84 2.00
C TYR A 69 10.22 17.59 2.71
N GLU A 70 10.40 17.88 4.02
CA GLU A 70 9.30 18.34 4.88
C GLU A 70 8.62 19.62 4.39
N GLU A 71 9.42 20.55 3.85
CA GLU A 71 8.98 21.82 3.28
C GLU A 71 8.22 21.66 1.94
N ASN A 72 8.59 20.66 1.14
CA ASN A 72 8.14 20.53 -0.24
C ASN A 72 6.80 19.79 -0.37
N TYR A 73 6.56 18.73 0.41
CA TYR A 73 5.25 18.08 0.35
C TYR A 73 4.15 18.96 0.94
N LYS A 74 4.46 19.81 1.94
CA LYS A 74 3.49 20.77 2.49
C LYS A 74 3.13 21.87 1.49
N ASN A 75 4.06 22.21 0.59
CA ASN A 75 3.88 23.23 -0.44
C ASN A 75 4.27 22.71 -1.84
N PRO A 76 3.49 21.80 -2.45
CA PRO A 76 3.87 21.18 -3.71
C PRO A 76 3.99 22.20 -4.85
N THR A 77 5.12 22.20 -5.54
CA THR A 77 5.36 23.07 -6.69
C THR A 77 4.46 22.70 -7.87
N LEU A 78 4.32 23.62 -8.84
CA LEU A 78 3.57 23.35 -10.07
C LEU A 78 4.09 22.14 -10.85
N LYS A 79 5.40 21.87 -10.78
CA LYS A 79 6.04 20.71 -11.44
C LYS A 79 5.65 19.37 -10.80
N MET A 80 5.34 19.35 -9.51
CA MET A 80 4.96 18.11 -8.79
C MET A 80 3.52 17.69 -9.08
N ARG A 81 2.62 18.64 -9.38
CA ARG A 81 1.19 18.40 -9.51
C ARG A 81 0.80 17.35 -10.56
N PRO A 82 1.37 17.33 -11.78
CA PRO A 82 1.05 16.29 -12.75
C PRO A 82 1.42 14.88 -12.27
N HIS A 83 2.53 14.75 -11.51
CA HIS A 83 2.98 13.47 -10.98
C HIS A 83 2.08 13.00 -9.83
N LEU A 84 1.67 13.90 -8.93
CA LEU A 84 0.69 13.60 -7.89
C LEU A 84 -0.67 13.21 -8.48
N ALA A 85 -1.12 13.91 -9.52
CA ALA A 85 -2.37 13.57 -10.22
C ALA A 85 -2.30 12.20 -10.91
N ALA A 86 -1.14 11.81 -11.43
CA ALA A 86 -0.95 10.49 -12.02
C ALA A 86 -1.10 9.37 -10.98
N LEU A 87 -0.51 9.53 -9.78
CA LEU A 87 -0.68 8.57 -8.66
C LEU A 87 -2.15 8.35 -8.31
N GLN A 88 -2.94 9.42 -8.35
CA GLN A 88 -4.36 9.35 -8.01
C GLN A 88 -5.21 8.66 -9.09
N LYS A 89 -4.91 8.92 -10.37
CA LYS A 89 -5.67 8.37 -11.50
C LYS A 89 -5.35 6.90 -11.77
N ASP A 90 -4.26 6.39 -11.20
CA ASP A 90 -3.85 5.01 -11.40
C ASP A 90 -4.74 4.03 -10.64
N LYS A 91 -5.70 3.45 -11.37
CA LYS A 91 -6.62 2.43 -10.86
C LYS A 91 -5.97 1.05 -10.69
N SER A 92 -4.73 0.84 -11.13
CA SER A 92 -4.03 -0.44 -10.93
C SER A 92 -3.43 -0.57 -9.53
N SER A 93 -3.27 0.56 -8.85
CA SER A 93 -2.88 0.61 -7.44
C SER A 93 -4.07 0.26 -6.54
N TYR A 94 -3.91 -0.74 -5.68
CA TYR A 94 -4.93 -1.13 -4.70
C TYR A 94 -5.25 -0.01 -3.70
N ILE A 95 -4.28 0.87 -3.45
CA ILE A 95 -4.41 2.04 -2.57
C ILE A 95 -5.33 3.09 -3.21
N SER A 96 -5.24 3.30 -4.52
CA SER A 96 -6.01 4.33 -5.22
C SER A 96 -7.51 4.02 -5.31
N LYS A 97 -7.91 2.74 -5.31
CA LYS A 97 -9.32 2.33 -5.40
C LYS A 97 -10.10 2.58 -4.10
N GLU A 98 -9.53 2.22 -2.96
CA GLU A 98 -10.25 2.29 -1.67
C GLU A 98 -10.08 3.63 -0.95
N TYR A 99 -8.97 4.32 -1.20
CA TYR A 99 -8.66 5.59 -0.55
C TYR A 99 -9.00 6.81 -1.40
N GLY A 100 -9.89 6.66 -2.39
CA GLY A 100 -10.41 7.77 -3.19
C GLY A 100 -11.44 8.65 -2.46
N THR A 101 -11.88 8.27 -1.24
CA THR A 101 -12.87 9.00 -0.44
C THR A 101 -12.25 9.67 0.78
N ARG A 102 -12.93 10.67 1.37
CA ARG A 102 -12.49 11.32 2.62
C ARG A 102 -12.25 10.32 3.75
N HIS A 103 -13.20 9.41 3.90
CA HIS A 103 -13.18 8.40 4.95
C HIS A 103 -12.03 7.42 4.72
N GLY A 104 -11.87 6.94 3.48
CA GLY A 104 -10.74 6.10 3.09
C GLY A 104 -9.40 6.76 3.39
N LEU A 105 -9.19 8.02 2.99
CA LEU A 105 -7.94 8.74 3.28
C LEU A 105 -7.67 8.87 4.78
N LYS A 106 -8.69 9.10 5.60
CA LYS A 106 -8.55 9.16 7.05
C LYS A 106 -8.12 7.80 7.63
N MET A 107 -8.70 6.70 7.15
CA MET A 107 -8.30 5.35 7.56
C MET A 107 -6.87 5.04 7.13
N LEU A 108 -6.52 5.32 5.88
CA LEU A 108 -5.16 5.13 5.36
C LEU A 108 -4.13 5.87 6.23
N LYS A 109 -4.38 7.14 6.53
CA LYS A 109 -3.49 7.94 7.39
C LYS A 109 -3.33 7.30 8.78
N THR A 110 -4.45 6.85 9.37
CA THR A 110 -4.44 6.20 10.69
C THR A 110 -3.61 4.91 10.67
N HIS A 111 -3.79 4.06 9.65
CA HIS A 111 -3.06 2.81 9.52
C HIS A 111 -1.56 3.04 9.28
N LEU A 112 -1.20 3.95 8.37
CA LEU A 112 0.20 4.30 8.12
C LEU A 112 0.88 4.86 9.38
N GLN A 113 0.17 5.68 10.15
CA GLN A 113 0.70 6.21 11.40
C GLN A 113 0.95 5.09 12.42
N ARG A 114 0.01 4.17 12.60
CA ARG A 114 0.18 3.01 13.50
C ARG A 114 1.40 2.17 13.13
N VAL A 115 1.56 1.82 11.85
CA VAL A 115 2.74 1.05 11.39
C VAL A 115 4.03 1.83 11.63
N ASN A 116 4.04 3.13 11.37
CA ASN A 116 5.21 3.97 11.60
C ASN A 116 5.58 4.05 13.09
N ASP A 117 4.59 4.19 13.98
CA ASP A 117 4.82 4.25 15.42
C ASP A 117 5.37 2.92 15.93
N CYS A 118 4.79 1.78 15.51
CA CYS A 118 5.31 0.45 15.85
C CYS A 118 6.74 0.20 15.36
N LEU A 119 7.09 0.67 14.15
CA LEU A 119 8.44 0.54 13.59
C LEU A 119 9.45 1.51 14.21
N ARG A 120 8.98 2.62 14.80
CA ARG A 120 9.83 3.59 15.51
C ARG A 120 10.19 3.07 16.90
N GLU A 121 9.22 2.49 17.60
CA GLU A 121 9.40 1.95 18.95
C GLU A 121 10.23 0.68 18.94
N ALA A 122 10.00 -0.21 17.96
CA ALA A 122 10.78 -1.41 17.77
C ALA A 122 11.02 -1.63 16.25
N PRO A 123 12.25 -1.47 15.74
CA PRO A 123 12.51 -1.63 14.30
C PRO A 123 12.38 -3.07 13.80
N GLU A 124 12.52 -4.05 14.70
CA GLU A 124 12.41 -5.47 14.41
C GLU A 124 10.94 -5.86 14.26
N VAL A 125 10.62 -6.73 13.31
CA VAL A 125 9.26 -7.24 13.06
C VAL A 125 9.34 -8.74 12.82
N SER A 126 8.26 -9.46 13.10
CA SER A 126 8.30 -10.93 13.21
C SER A 126 8.43 -11.65 11.87
N ASP A 127 7.99 -11.01 10.78
CA ASP A 127 7.78 -11.65 9.48
C ASP A 127 8.52 -10.98 8.30
N LEU A 128 9.40 -10.01 8.58
CA LEU A 128 10.24 -9.34 7.58
C LEU A 128 11.70 -9.33 8.01
N SER A 129 12.61 -9.37 7.03
CA SER A 129 14.02 -9.09 7.29
C SER A 129 14.23 -7.62 7.68
N THR A 130 15.35 -7.33 8.35
CA THR A 130 15.72 -5.96 8.76
C THR A 130 15.70 -4.96 7.59
N ASP A 131 16.12 -5.38 6.40
CA ASP A 131 16.10 -4.53 5.21
C ASP A 131 14.69 -4.30 4.66
N GLN A 132 13.83 -5.32 4.72
CA GLN A 132 12.41 -5.18 4.37
C GLN A 132 11.70 -4.26 5.36
N ALA A 133 11.98 -4.36 6.66
CA ALA A 133 11.44 -3.47 7.70
C ALA A 133 11.88 -2.01 7.48
N LYS A 134 13.16 -1.77 7.13
CA LYS A 134 13.65 -0.43 6.76
C LYS A 134 12.93 0.12 5.52
N ARG A 135 12.76 -0.69 4.48
CA ARG A 135 12.02 -0.29 3.28
C ARG A 135 10.55 -0.02 3.58
N LEU A 136 9.91 -0.86 4.39
CA LEU A 136 8.54 -0.68 4.86
C LEU A 136 8.37 0.68 5.51
N ARG A 137 9.26 1.04 6.45
CA ARG A 137 9.25 2.36 7.09
C ARG A 137 9.33 3.49 6.06
N GLY A 138 10.23 3.36 5.07
CA GLY A 138 10.35 4.32 3.97
C GLY A 138 9.06 4.45 3.14
N TYR A 139 8.43 3.33 2.80
CA TYR A 139 7.17 3.30 2.05
C TYR A 139 6.01 3.91 2.84
N VAL A 140 5.92 3.61 4.14
CA VAL A 140 4.89 4.15 5.03
C VAL A 140 4.97 5.67 5.09
N VAL A 141 6.17 6.21 5.34
CA VAL A 141 6.40 7.66 5.37
C VAL A 141 6.13 8.30 4.01
N GLY A 142 6.59 7.68 2.93
CA GLY A 142 6.38 8.18 1.58
C GLY A 142 4.89 8.26 1.21
N LEU A 143 4.13 7.19 1.49
CA LEU A 143 2.71 7.15 1.19
C LEU A 143 1.92 8.10 2.08
N TRP A 144 2.30 8.27 3.35
CA TRP A 144 1.66 9.26 4.21
C TRP A 144 1.81 10.66 3.61
N LYS A 145 3.01 11.07 3.20
CA LYS A 145 3.22 12.39 2.57
C LYS A 145 2.38 12.57 1.30
N ILE A 146 2.29 11.53 0.46
CA ILE A 146 1.43 11.54 -0.74
C ILE A 146 -0.05 11.70 -0.34
N ALA A 147 -0.54 10.88 0.59
CA ALA A 147 -1.92 10.89 1.04
C ALA A 147 -2.29 12.22 1.73
N GLU A 148 -1.34 12.85 2.41
CA GLU A 148 -1.55 14.15 3.05
C GLU A 148 -1.81 15.24 2.00
N VAL A 149 -0.96 15.31 0.97
CA VAL A 149 -1.13 16.27 -0.13
C VAL A 149 -2.42 16.03 -0.91
N LEU A 150 -2.68 14.76 -1.24
CA LEU A 150 -3.91 14.37 -1.93
C LEU A 150 -5.15 14.53 -1.04
N GLY A 151 -5.03 14.48 0.29
CA GLY A 151 -6.14 14.74 1.21
C GLY A 151 -6.45 16.23 1.39
N TYR A 152 -5.43 17.08 1.48
CA TYR A 152 -5.61 18.52 1.65
C TYR A 152 -5.98 19.26 0.35
N GLY A 153 -5.60 18.73 -0.81
CA GLY A 153 -5.91 19.32 -2.12
C GLY A 153 -7.40 19.30 -2.51
N TYR A 154 -8.22 18.47 -1.88
CA TYR A 154 -9.64 18.28 -2.23
C TYR A 154 -10.63 19.08 -1.38
N TYR A 155 -10.23 19.61 -0.21
CA TYR A 155 -11.17 20.27 0.72
C TYR A 155 -10.98 21.79 0.86
N THR A 156 -9.98 22.37 0.19
CA THR A 156 -9.70 23.82 0.24
C THR A 156 -9.99 24.57 -1.06
N ARG A 157 -10.54 23.89 -2.09
CA ARG A 157 -11.09 24.54 -3.29
C ARG A 157 -12.53 24.10 -3.52
N GLY A 158 -13.38 24.62 -2.65
CA GLY A 158 -14.82 24.42 -2.65
C GLY A 158 -15.47 25.35 -1.63
N ARG A 159 -15.08 26.62 -1.65
CA ARG A 159 -15.81 27.76 -1.10
C ARG A 159 -15.58 28.95 -2.02
#